data_AF-A0A257PYS4-F1
#
_entry.id   AF-A0A257PYS4-F1
#
_cell.length_a   1.000
_cell.length_b   1.000
_cell.length_c   1.000
_cell.angle_alpha   90.00
_cell.angle_beta   90.00
_cell.angle_gamma   90.00
#
_symmetry.space_group_name_H-M   'P 1'
#
loop_
_entity.id
_entity.type
_entity.pdbx_description
1 polymer ?
#
loop_
_entity_poly.entity_id
_entity_poly.type
_entity_poly.pdbx_seq_one_letter_code
_entity_poly.pdbx_strand_id
1 'polypeptide(L)'
;MNALARLGMVSESPSENQTLAVSVEPAKDYFVERDGQKFAGMHLLIDLWGASNLDSPELIDKTLCAGALEAGATILHSHFHHFTPNGGVSGVVVLAESHISIHTWPERN
;
A
#
# COMPACT_ATOMS: atom_id res chain seq x y z
N MET A 1 -9.95 -0.46 34.94
CA MET A 1 -9.16 -1.40 34.11
C MET A 1 -10.13 -2.23 33.27
N ASN A 2 -10.22 -1.95 31.97
CA ASN A 2 -10.19 -2.98 30.92
C ASN A 2 -9.83 -2.27 29.60
N ALA A 3 -8.64 -2.57 29.08
CA ALA A 3 -7.86 -1.71 28.19
C ALA A 3 -8.12 -1.97 26.68
N LEU A 4 -9.36 -2.29 26.30
CA LEU A 4 -9.71 -2.60 24.90
C LEU A 4 -10.78 -1.69 24.29
N ALA A 5 -11.34 -0.74 25.05
CA ALA A 5 -12.37 0.19 24.56
C ALA A 5 -11.83 1.38 23.73
N ARG A 6 -10.54 1.44 23.39
CA ARG A 6 -9.88 2.60 22.75
C ARG A 6 -9.21 2.30 21.40
N LEU A 7 -9.70 1.31 20.67
CA LEU A 7 -9.42 1.17 19.24
C LEU A 7 -10.78 1.09 18.56
N GLY A 8 -11.27 2.24 18.10
CA GLY A 8 -12.56 2.40 17.41
C GLY A 8 -12.56 1.69 16.05
N MET A 9 -12.55 0.37 16.08
CA MET A 9 -12.53 -0.53 14.92
C MET A 9 -13.70 -1.52 14.97
N VAL A 10 -14.90 -1.05 15.31
CA VAL A 10 -16.13 -1.81 15.13
C VAL A 10 -17.15 -0.90 14.48
N SER A 11 -17.41 -1.09 13.17
CA SER A 11 -18.59 -0.49 12.55
C SER A 11 -19.79 -1.36 12.88
N GLU A 12 -20.60 -0.97 13.86
CA GLU A 12 -21.78 -1.73 14.29
C GLU A 12 -23.03 -1.50 13.40
N SER A 13 -22.85 -1.18 12.12
CA SER A 13 -24.00 -1.06 11.19
C SER A 13 -23.55 -1.31 9.74
N PRO A 14 -24.20 -2.20 8.98
CA PRO A 14 -23.98 -2.25 7.54
C PRO A 14 -24.54 -0.97 6.92
N SER A 15 -23.75 -0.32 6.05
CA SER A 15 -24.20 0.80 5.24
C SER A 15 -25.29 0.30 4.27
N GLU A 16 -26.52 0.75 4.47
CA GLU A 16 -27.60 0.61 3.49
C GLU A 16 -27.31 1.55 2.31
N ASN A 17 -26.71 1.03 1.25
CA ASN A 17 -26.68 1.76 -0.02
C ASN A 17 -27.01 0.83 -1.20
N GLN A 18 -28.27 0.94 -1.61
CA GLN A 18 -28.81 0.78 -2.97
C GLN A 18 -28.64 -0.59 -3.65
N THR A 19 -29.68 -1.42 -3.50
CA THR A 19 -30.05 -2.44 -4.49
C THR A 19 -30.60 -1.75 -5.74
N LEU A 20 -29.72 -1.45 -6.70
CA LEU A 20 -30.10 -1.34 -8.10
C LEU A 20 -29.60 -2.60 -8.80
N ALA A 21 -30.47 -3.22 -9.59
CA ALA A 21 -30.12 -4.41 -10.37
C ALA A 21 -29.01 -4.06 -11.36
N VAL A 22 -27.77 -4.34 -10.97
CA VAL A 22 -26.61 -4.24 -11.86
C VAL A 22 -26.65 -5.48 -12.75
N SER A 23 -26.70 -5.26 -14.07
CA SER A 23 -26.34 -6.30 -15.03
C SER A 23 -24.99 -6.87 -14.64
N VAL A 24 -24.95 -8.15 -14.27
CA VAL A 24 -23.72 -8.84 -13.88
C VAL A 24 -22.85 -8.97 -15.11
N GLU A 25 -22.04 -7.94 -15.38
CA GLU A 25 -20.81 -8.10 -16.14
C GLU A 25 -20.06 -9.28 -15.50
N PRO A 26 -19.56 -10.25 -16.29
CA PRO A 26 -18.82 -11.36 -15.72
C PRO A 26 -17.70 -10.78 -14.86
N ALA A 27 -17.66 -11.18 -13.58
CA ALA A 27 -16.66 -10.70 -12.65
C ALA A 27 -15.28 -10.93 -13.28
N LYS A 28 -14.52 -9.85 -13.48
CA LYS A 28 -13.15 -9.95 -13.96
C LYS A 28 -12.36 -10.72 -12.92
N ASP A 29 -11.91 -11.90 -13.28
CA ASP A 29 -11.04 -12.71 -12.42
C ASP A 29 -9.60 -12.20 -12.60
N TYR A 30 -9.12 -11.38 -11.66
CA TYR A 30 -7.79 -10.75 -11.69
C TYR A 30 -6.64 -11.69 -11.31
N PHE A 31 -6.91 -12.99 -11.14
CA PHE A 31 -5.88 -13.96 -10.82
C PHE A 31 -4.88 -14.10 -11.98
N VAL A 32 -3.62 -14.27 -11.60
CA VAL A 32 -2.49 -14.46 -12.49
C VAL A 32 -2.17 -15.96 -12.53
N GLU A 33 -1.95 -16.49 -13.74
CA GLU A 33 -1.42 -17.84 -13.95
C GLU A 33 0.02 -17.77 -14.49
N ARG A 34 0.95 -18.39 -13.78
CA ARG A 34 2.35 -18.56 -14.20
C ARG A 34 2.86 -19.94 -13.77
N ASP A 35 3.59 -20.61 -14.66
CA ASP A 35 4.16 -21.94 -14.43
C ASP A 35 3.16 -22.98 -13.87
N GLY A 36 1.91 -22.93 -14.33
CA GLY A 36 0.82 -23.82 -13.90
C GLY A 36 0.23 -23.51 -12.53
N GLN A 37 0.59 -22.38 -11.90
CA GLN A 37 0.05 -21.93 -10.62
C GLN A 37 -0.80 -20.68 -10.78
N LYS A 38 -1.96 -20.66 -10.12
CA LYS A 38 -2.93 -19.56 -10.10
C LYS A 38 -2.88 -18.83 -8.75
N PHE A 39 -2.66 -17.51 -8.75
CA PHE A 39 -2.55 -16.69 -7.54
C PHE A 39 -3.12 -15.28 -7.75
N ALA A 40 -3.56 -14.63 -6.68
CA ALA A 40 -4.21 -13.31 -6.75
C ALA A 40 -3.23 -12.15 -7.00
N GLY A 41 -1.93 -12.36 -6.74
CA GLY A 41 -0.90 -11.34 -6.94
C GLY A 41 0.47 -11.80 -6.47
N MET A 42 1.48 -10.96 -6.71
CA MET A 42 2.86 -11.19 -6.29
C MET A 42 3.23 -10.11 -5.27
N HIS A 43 3.74 -10.54 -4.10
CA HIS A 43 4.21 -9.64 -3.06
C HIS A 43 5.73 -9.80 -2.92
N LEU A 44 6.47 -8.73 -3.18
CA LEU A 44 7.92 -8.67 -3.04
C LEU A 44 8.29 -7.99 -1.72
N LEU A 45 9.22 -8.58 -0.99
CA LEU A 45 9.89 -7.96 0.16
C LEU A 45 11.35 -7.73 -0.23
N ILE A 46 11.81 -6.48 -0.15
CA ILE A 46 13.11 -6.06 -0.69
C ILE A 46 13.84 -5.26 0.38
N ASP A 47 15.07 -5.68 0.68
CA ASP A 47 16.01 -4.91 1.51
C ASP A 47 17.02 -4.19 0.59
N LEU A 48 17.15 -2.87 0.76
CA LEU A 48 18.07 -2.02 0.00
C LEU A 48 19.19 -1.55 0.93
N TRP A 49 20.44 -1.87 0.57
CA TRP A 49 21.65 -1.48 1.30
C TRP A 49 22.45 -0.47 0.49
N GLY A 50 23.09 0.50 1.16
CA GLY A 50 23.86 1.56 0.49
C GLY A 50 23.01 2.53 -0.34
N ALA A 51 21.72 2.66 -0.03
CA ALA A 51 20.83 3.60 -0.69
C ALA A 51 21.01 5.02 -0.15
N SER A 52 20.78 6.03 -1.00
CA SER A 52 20.88 7.45 -0.67
C SER A 52 19.53 8.16 -0.75
N ASN A 53 19.42 9.33 -0.11
CA ASN A 53 18.21 10.17 -0.09
C ASN A 53 17.00 9.48 0.57
N LEU A 54 17.28 8.78 1.68
CA LEU A 54 16.31 8.00 2.44
C LEU A 54 15.48 8.84 3.44
N ASP A 55 15.71 10.15 3.49
CA ASP A 55 15.16 11.12 4.46
C ASP A 55 14.24 12.18 3.82
N SER A 56 13.98 12.08 2.51
CA SER A 56 13.04 12.98 1.81
C SER A 56 11.73 12.25 1.48
N PRO A 57 10.64 12.49 2.23
CA PRO A 57 9.32 11.96 1.90
C PRO A 57 8.88 12.31 0.46
N GLU A 58 9.19 13.51 -0.02
CA GLU A 58 8.79 13.97 -1.35
C GLU A 58 9.50 13.19 -2.46
N LEU A 59 10.81 12.93 -2.30
CA LEU A 59 11.56 12.13 -3.25
C LEU A 59 11.11 10.66 -3.22
N ILE A 60 10.87 10.13 -2.03
CA ILE A 60 10.40 8.76 -1.84
C ILE A 60 9.02 8.59 -2.49
N ASP A 61 8.06 9.49 -2.22
CA ASP A 61 6.73 9.49 -2.84
C ASP A 61 6.81 9.49 -4.36
N LYS A 62 7.56 10.44 -4.92
CA LYS A 62 7.76 10.53 -6.37
C LYS A 62 8.35 9.26 -6.96
N THR A 63 9.32 8.65 -6.27
CA THR A 63 10.01 7.43 -6.75
C THR A 63 9.09 6.22 -6.70
N LEU A 64 8.36 6.02 -5.60
CA LEU A 64 7.43 4.90 -5.45
C LEU A 64 6.23 5.04 -6.40
N CYS A 65 5.68 6.24 -6.55
CA CYS A 65 4.59 6.49 -7.49
C CYS A 65 5.04 6.27 -8.94
N ALA A 66 6.24 6.71 -9.32
CA ALA A 66 6.78 6.41 -10.65
C ALA A 66 6.93 4.89 -10.87
N GLY A 67 7.46 4.15 -9.89
CA GLY A 67 7.57 2.70 -9.96
C GLY A 67 6.22 1.99 -10.08
N ALA A 68 5.21 2.43 -9.32
CA ALA A 68 3.85 1.91 -9.43
C ALA A 68 3.24 2.14 -10.83
N LEU A 69 3.42 3.33 -11.40
CA LEU A 69 2.92 3.66 -12.74
C LEU A 69 3.61 2.81 -13.82
N GLU A 70 4.93 2.64 -13.75
CA GLU A 70 5.69 1.78 -14.67
C GLU A 70 5.29 0.30 -14.53
N ALA A 71 4.89 -0.14 -13.34
CA ALA A 71 4.34 -1.47 -13.11
C ALA A 71 2.88 -1.64 -13.62
N GLY A 72 2.26 -0.58 -14.15
CA GLY A 72 0.87 -0.58 -14.62
C GLY A 72 -0.16 -0.57 -13.48
N ALA A 73 0.24 -0.17 -12.27
CA ALA A 73 -0.66 -0.12 -11.13
C ALA A 73 -1.49 1.17 -11.11
N THR A 74 -2.73 1.06 -10.63
CA THR A 74 -3.59 2.21 -10.37
C THR A 74 -3.35 2.72 -8.96
N ILE A 75 -2.81 3.94 -8.83
CA ILE A 75 -2.58 4.60 -7.55
C ILE A 75 -3.89 5.23 -7.06
N LEU A 76 -4.25 4.99 -5.80
CA LEU A 76 -5.39 5.61 -5.13
C LEU A 76 -4.98 6.80 -4.27
N HIS A 77 -3.96 6.62 -3.42
CA HIS A 77 -3.42 7.64 -2.52
C HIS A 77 -2.04 7.24 -2.01
N SER A 78 -1.26 8.22 -1.53
CA SER A 78 0.02 7.99 -0.87
C SER A 78 0.08 8.76 0.46
N HIS A 79 0.73 8.16 1.45
CA HIS A 79 0.89 8.73 2.79
C HIS A 79 2.28 8.45 3.33
N PHE A 80 2.93 9.50 3.85
CA PHE A 80 4.28 9.43 4.39
C PHE A 80 4.36 10.12 5.75
N HIS A 81 5.14 9.53 6.64
CA HIS A 81 5.51 10.09 7.92
C HIS A 81 7.02 10.21 8.01
N HIS A 82 7.49 11.43 8.29
CA HIS A 82 8.90 11.74 8.49
C HIS A 82 9.22 11.81 9.99
N PHE A 83 10.13 10.96 10.45
CA PHE A 83 10.55 10.88 11.83
C PHE A 83 11.77 11.78 12.12
N THR A 84 11.73 12.43 13.27
CA THR A 84 12.85 13.19 13.84
C THR A 84 13.41 12.49 15.08
N PRO A 85 14.70 12.64 15.42
CA PRO A 85 15.71 13.46 14.73
C PRO A 85 16.46 12.73 13.62
N ASN A 86 16.31 11.41 13.50
CA ASN A 86 17.14 10.60 12.61
C ASN A 86 16.81 10.75 11.12
N GLY A 87 15.62 11.25 10.77
CA GLY A 87 15.20 11.46 9.38
C GLY A 87 14.53 10.26 8.71
N GLY A 88 14.28 9.17 9.45
CA GLY A 88 13.61 7.98 8.90
C GLY A 88 12.23 8.30 8.34
N VAL A 89 11.81 7.56 7.33
CA VAL A 89 10.52 7.73 6.65
C VAL A 89 9.78 6.41 6.65
N SER A 90 8.52 6.44 7.10
CA SER A 90 7.55 5.37 6.84
C SER A 90 6.55 5.85 5.80
N GLY A 91 6.34 5.07 4.76
CA GLY A 91 5.46 5.41 3.65
C GLY A 91 4.60 4.25 3.17
N VAL A 92 3.42 4.58 2.65
CA VAL A 92 2.58 3.65 1.90
C VAL A 92 1.98 4.34 0.68
N VAL A 93 2.06 3.67 -0.47
CA VAL A 93 1.30 3.98 -1.67
C VAL A 93 0.22 2.92 -1.79
N VAL A 94 -1.04 3.34 -1.67
CA VAL A 94 -2.19 2.44 -1.79
C VAL A 94 -2.61 2.36 -3.25
N LEU A 95 -2.71 1.12 -3.74
CA LEU A 95 -3.08 0.80 -5.10
C LEU A 95 -4.50 0.22 -5.11
N ALA A 96 -5.14 0.13 -6.29
CA ALA A 96 -6.53 -0.32 -6.41
C ALA A 96 -6.85 -1.61 -5.64
N GLU A 97 -5.91 -2.57 -5.57
CA GLU A 97 -6.08 -3.87 -4.91
C GLU A 97 -4.79 -4.36 -4.19
N SER A 98 -3.84 -3.46 -3.91
CA SER A 98 -2.57 -3.79 -3.27
C SER A 98 -1.89 -2.55 -2.65
N HIS A 99 -0.60 -2.61 -2.33
CA HIS A 99 0.16 -1.50 -1.79
C HIS A 99 1.65 -1.63 -2.09
N ILE A 100 2.36 -0.51 -1.99
CA ILE A 100 3.81 -0.44 -1.83
C ILE A 100 4.08 0.23 -0.49
N SER A 101 4.83 -0.40 0.40
CA SER A 101 5.29 0.20 1.66
C SER A 101 6.80 0.37 1.68
N ILE A 102 7.27 1.38 2.40
CA ILE A 102 8.69 1.65 2.61
C ILE A 102 8.93 2.07 4.06
N HIS A 103 10.05 1.59 4.61
CA HIS A 103 10.58 2.02 5.89
C HIS A 103 12.07 2.27 5.71
N THR A 104 12.54 3.45 6.11
CA THR A 104 13.93 3.85 5.91
C THR A 104 14.65 4.11 7.22
N TRP A 105 15.98 3.90 7.20
CA TRP A 105 16.91 4.18 8.30
C TRP A 105 18.12 4.94 7.77
N PRO A 106 17.99 6.24 7.44
CA PRO A 106 19.08 7.06 6.89
C PRO A 106 20.30 7.16 7.83
N GLU A 107 20.16 6.89 9.12
CA GLU A 107 21.28 6.81 10.06
C GLU A 107 22.17 5.57 9.88
N ARG A 108 21.68 4.56 9.14
CA ARG A 108 22.44 3.35 8.80
C ARG A 108 22.91 3.49 7.36
N ASN A 109 24.20 3.78 7.18
CA ASN A 109 24.87 3.71 5.89
C ASN A 109 24.80 2.28 5.31
#